data_AF-D2ZVG0-F1
#
_entry.id   AF-D2ZVG0-F1
#
_cell.length_a   1.000
_cell.length_b   1.000
_cell.length_c   1.000
_cell.angle_alpha   90.00
_cell.angle_beta   90.00
_cell.angle_gamma   90.00
#
_symmetry.space_group_name_H-M   'P 1'
#
loop_
_entity.id
_entity.type
_entity.pdbx_description
1 polymer ?
#
loop_
_entity_poly.entity_id
_entity_poly.type
_entity_poly.pdbx_seq_one_letter_code
_entity_poly.pdbx_strand_id
1 'polypeptide(L)' 'MSKCVYRMIETGFQATFFNFIGKAGDNVSVDVLYRRNIGGHQPRYGFVRRDLR' A
#
# COMPACT_ATOMS: atom_id res chain seq x y z
N MET A 1 8.11 3.84 13.08
CA MET A 1 7.24 3.53 11.92
C MET A 1 6.41 2.30 12.25
N SER A 2 5.09 2.43 12.31
CA SER A 2 4.20 1.27 12.45
C SER A 2 3.79 0.81 11.04
N LYS A 3 4.01 -0.47 10.73
CA LYS A 3 3.72 -1.07 9.42
C LYS A 3 2.60 -2.08 9.60
N CYS A 4 1.44 -1.82 8.98
CA CYS A 4 0.38 -2.82 8.89
C CYS A 4 0.38 -3.43 7.47
N VAL A 5 0.30 -4.76 7.40
CA VAL A 5 0.31 -5.51 6.14
C VAL A 5 -1.04 -6.16 5.94
N TYR A 6 -1.72 -5.81 4.84
CA TYR A 6 -2.99 -6.43 4.47
C TYR A 6 -2.79 -7.28 3.20
N ARG A 7 -3.35 -8.50 3.20
CA ARG A 7 -3.34 -9.40 2.05
C ARG A 7 -4.77 -9.64 1.59
N MET A 8 -5.07 -9.24 0.36
CA MET A 8 -6.33 -9.54 -0.31
C MET A 8 -6.08 -10.62 -1.37
N ILE A 9 -6.88 -11.68 -1.33
CA ILE A 9 -6.87 -12.76 -2.33
C ILE A 9 -8.30 -12.87 -2.85
N GLU A 10 -8.52 -12.38 -4.06
CA GLU A 10 -9.75 -12.59 -4.83
C GLU A 10 -9.37 -13.43 -6.06
N THR A 11 -10.28 -14.23 -6.61
CA THR A 11 -9.98 -15.17 -7.70
C THR A 11 -9.27 -14.48 -8.88
N GLY A 12 -8.00 -14.84 -9.12
CA GLY A 12 -7.15 -14.23 -10.18
C GLY A 12 -6.42 -12.94 -9.80
N PHE A 13 -6.64 -12.41 -8.58
CA PHE A 13 -6.08 -11.16 -8.07
C PHE A 13 -5.46 -11.33 -6.68
N GLN A 14 -4.15 -11.12 -6.57
CA GLN A 14 -3.46 -11.08 -5.29
C GLN A 14 -2.85 -9.69 -5.07
N ALA A 15 -3.32 -8.99 -4.04
CA ALA A 15 -2.75 -7.71 -3.63
C ALA A 15 -2.15 -7.78 -2.23
N THR A 16 -0.95 -7.21 -2.08
CA THR A 16 -0.33 -6.96 -0.76
C THR A 16 -0.22 -5.46 -0.57
N PHE A 17 -0.76 -4.94 0.52
CA PHE A 17 -0.73 -3.53 0.88
C PHE A 17 0.21 -3.31 2.06
N PHE A 18 0.98 -2.22 2.01
CA PHE A 18 1.86 -1.74 3.06
C PHE A 18 1.44 -0.32 3.42
N ASN A 19 0.94 -0.15 4.63
CA ASN A 19 0.57 1.18 5.14
C ASN A 19 1.71 1.73 6.01
N PHE A 20 2.08 2.98 5.75
CA PHE A 20 3.02 3.75 6.54
C PHE A 20 2.34 5.02 7.02
N ILE A 21 2.50 5.34 8.31
CA ILE A 21 2.13 6.64 8.86
C ILE A 21 3.43 7.40 9.07
N GLY A 22 3.62 8.45 8.28
CA GLY A 22 4.75 9.36 8.37
C GLY A 22 4.32 10.66 9.05
N LYS A 23 5.19 11.22 9.89
CA LYS A 23 5.07 12.61 10.37
C LYS A 23 6.33 13.36 9.97
N ALA A 24 6.18 14.42 9.19
CA ALA A 24 7.25 15.32 8.80
C ALA A 24 6.86 16.75 9.15
N GLY A 25 7.44 17.29 10.22
CA GLY A 25 6.96 18.54 10.83
C GLY A 25 5.53 18.37 11.35
N ASP A 26 4.64 19.29 10.97
CA ASP A 26 3.21 19.25 11.30
C ASP A 26 2.37 18.41 10.32
N ASN A 27 2.96 17.94 9.22
CA ASN A 27 2.24 17.11 8.27
C ASN A 27 2.26 15.64 8.70
N VAL A 28 1.07 15.06 8.80
CA VAL A 28 0.88 13.62 8.92
C VAL A 28 0.47 13.08 7.54
N SER A 29 1.13 12.04 7.06
CA SER A 29 0.77 11.36 5.81
C SER A 29 0.49 9.89 6.06
N VAL A 30 -0.50 9.36 5.33
CA VAL A 30 -0.69 7.92 5.18
C VAL A 30 -0.24 7.53 3.78
N ASP A 31 0.75 6.68 3.72
CA ASP A 31 1.30 6.15 2.49
C ASP A 31 0.90 4.67 2.35
N VAL A 32 0.30 4.31 1.22
CA VAL A 32 -0.09 2.93 0.88
C VAL A 32 0.73 2.49 -0.33
N LEU A 33 1.65 1.56 -0.13
CA LEU A 33 2.32 0.85 -1.21
C LEU A 33 1.60 -0.47 -1.44
N TYR A 34 1.23 -0.77 -2.68
CA TYR A 34 0.64 -2.06 -3.01
C TYR A 34 1.38 -2.79 -4.12
N ARG A 35 1.40 -4.12 -4.03
CA ARG A 35 1.85 -5.03 -5.08
C ARG A 35 0.64 -5.81 -5.58
N ARG A 36 0.32 -5.71 -6.86
CA ARG A 36 -0.72 -6.50 -7.54
C ARG A 36 -0.09 -7.61 -8.37
N ASN A 37 -0.55 -8.84 -8.20
CA ASN A 37 -0.29 -9.98 -9.07
C ASN A 37 -1.62 -10.41 -9.71
N ILE A 38 -1.67 -10.38 -11.03
CA ILE A 38 -2.84 -10.77 -11.83
C ILE A 38 -2.39 -11.97 -12.67
N GLY A 39 -2.96 -13.14 -12.43
CA GLY A 39 -2.85 -14.32 -13.33
C GLY A 39 -1.50 -14.57 -14.01
N GLY A 40 -0.37 -14.56 -13.28
CA GLY A 40 0.95 -14.88 -13.85
C GLY A 40 1.63 -13.73 -14.62
N HIS A 41 1.03 -12.54 -14.66
CA HIS A 41 1.65 -11.33 -15.19
C HIS A 41 2.67 -10.73 -14.21
N GLN A 42 3.60 -9.92 -14.72
CA GLN A 42 4.58 -9.21 -13.90
C GLN A 42 3.89 -8.41 -12.78
N PRO A 43 4.42 -8.48 -11.54
CA PRO A 43 3.85 -7.77 -10.42
C PRO A 43 3.89 -6.26 -10.67
N ARG A 44 2.73 -5.61 -10.54
CA ARG A 44 2.62 -4.15 -10.66
C ARG A 44 2.64 -3.51 -9.29
N TYR A 45 3.50 -2.52 -9.11
CA TYR A 45 3.58 -1.73 -7.89
C TYR A 45 2.82 -0.42 -8.09
N GLY A 46 2.16 0.05 -7.03
CA GLY A 46 1.52 1.36 -7.03
C GLY A 46 1.59 2.00 -5.65
N PHE A 47 1.56 3.32 -5.63
CA PHE A 47 1.75 4.12 -4.43
C PHE A 47 0.63 5.15 -4.33
N VAL A 48 0.02 5.27 -3.15
CA VAL A 48 -0.99 6.26 -2.84
C VAL A 48 -0.57 6.99 -1.56
N ARG A 49 -0.46 8.31 -1.63
CA ARG A 49 -0.23 9.18 -0.46
C ARG A 49 -1.49 9.98 -0.17
N ARG A 50 -1.89 10.04 1.09
CA ARG A 50 -2.93 10.95 1.58
C ARG A 50 -2.37 11.78 2.73
N ASP A 51 -2.34 13.09 2.52
CA ASP A 51 -2.03 14.04 3.58
C ASP A 51 -3.23 14.16 4.54
N LEU A 52 -2.95 13.99 5.82
CA LEU A 52 -3.84 14.21 6.95
C LEU A 52 -3.44 15.54 7.60
N ARG A 53 -4.00 16.62 7.07
CA ARG A 53 -3.93 17.95 7.72
C ARG A 53 -4.85 17.99 8.93
#